data_AF-A0A520PPW6-F1
#
_entry.id   AF-A0A520PPW6-F1
#
_cell.length_a   1.000
_cell.length_b   1.000
_cell.length_c   1.000
_cell.angle_alpha   90.00
_cell.angle_beta   90.00
_cell.angle_gamma   90.00
#
_symmetry.space_group_name_H-M   'P 1'
#
loop_
_entity.id
_entity.type
_entity.pdbx_description
1 polymer ?
#
loop_
_entity_poly.entity_id
_entity_poly.type
_entity_poly.pdbx_seq_one_letter_code
_entity_poly.pdbx_strand_id
1 'polypeptide(L)'
;DGDTVQCRLYHLGVAIRSDDTGTHCPHAGADGGGVCVGGWAFRTDDPGDYTRVDRMGMPAVATALINDLAGTNKNAYNDGDPADDAAGTFVPELVANIDGLHAALDDDLLGLGLVPCTGGAGGSCVAQGAPLIIPDTLTIDTSAPAGFPNGRTLPDPVIDVTLAVVLLDLSAPGQDATTFVGVLNPAANDAAFLDTFPYLAAPHAP
;
A
#
# COMPACT_ATOMS: atom_id res chain seq x y z
N ASP A 1 11.55 8.64 -26.69
CA ASP A 1 12.30 7.54 -26.06
C ASP A 1 13.74 7.93 -25.73
N GLY A 2 13.93 8.83 -24.75
CA GLY A 2 15.25 9.30 -24.30
C GLY A 2 15.33 9.69 -22.81
N ASP A 3 14.29 9.46 -22.00
CA ASP A 3 14.14 10.13 -20.69
C ASP A 3 14.22 9.20 -19.49
N THR A 4 15.36 8.55 -19.32
CA THR A 4 15.49 7.55 -18.25
C THR A 4 16.87 7.58 -17.61
N VAL A 5 16.96 7.14 -16.35
CA VAL A 5 18.24 6.80 -15.71
C VAL A 5 19.02 5.83 -16.61
N GLN A 6 18.31 4.96 -17.32
CA GLN A 6 18.83 4.02 -18.30
C GLN A 6 19.50 4.73 -19.50
N CYS A 7 18.98 5.87 -20.00
CA CYS A 7 19.66 6.70 -21.01
C CYS A 7 21.00 7.22 -20.49
N ARG A 8 21.02 7.76 -19.27
CA ARG A 8 22.25 8.29 -18.65
C ARG A 8 23.27 7.18 -18.39
N LEU A 9 22.83 6.02 -17.92
CA LEU A 9 23.68 4.83 -17.73
C LEU A 9 24.24 4.31 -19.06
N TYR A 10 23.44 4.32 -20.13
CA TYR A 10 23.91 3.97 -21.47
C TYR A 10 25.01 4.93 -21.92
N HIS A 11 24.78 6.24 -21.85
CA HIS A 11 25.78 7.24 -22.24
C HIS A 11 27.03 7.20 -21.37
N LEU A 12 26.91 6.93 -20.07
CA LEU A 12 28.04 6.66 -19.19
C LEU A 12 28.83 5.42 -19.65
N GLY A 13 28.13 4.33 -19.95
CA GLY A 13 28.74 3.10 -20.45
C GLY A 13 29.46 3.30 -21.79
N VAL A 14 28.93 4.15 -22.68
CA VAL A 14 29.60 4.51 -23.92
C VAL A 14 30.80 5.41 -23.65
N ALA A 15 30.69 6.43 -22.79
CA ALA A 15 31.82 7.30 -22.42
C ALA A 15 33.00 6.54 -21.79
N ILE A 16 32.73 5.43 -21.10
CA ILE A 16 33.75 4.56 -20.50
C ILE A 16 34.43 3.68 -21.56
N ARG A 17 33.71 3.30 -22.61
CA ARG A 17 34.18 2.33 -23.63
C ARG A 17 34.65 3.00 -24.91
N SER A 18 34.29 4.26 -25.14
CA SER A 18 34.74 5.08 -26.25
C SER A 18 35.69 6.17 -25.75
N ASP A 19 36.59 6.62 -26.61
CA ASP A 19 37.42 7.81 -26.34
C ASP A 19 36.64 9.13 -26.57
N ASP A 20 35.33 9.08 -26.85
CA ASP A 20 34.47 10.25 -27.08
C ASP A 20 33.77 10.70 -25.78
N THR A 21 34.57 11.06 -24.79
CA THR A 21 34.06 11.58 -23.52
C THR A 21 33.36 12.94 -23.69
N GLY A 22 33.71 13.71 -24.72
CA GLY A 22 33.13 15.03 -25.00
C GLY A 22 31.65 14.98 -25.34
N THR A 23 31.24 14.01 -26.17
CA THR A 23 29.83 13.85 -26.54
C THR A 23 29.05 13.09 -25.47
N HIS A 24 29.65 12.08 -24.83
CA HIS A 24 28.89 11.15 -24.00
C HIS A 24 28.81 11.55 -22.52
N CYS A 25 29.82 12.21 -21.94
CA CYS A 25 29.77 12.64 -20.54
C CYS A 25 28.65 13.65 -20.24
N PRO A 26 28.36 14.66 -21.10
CA PRO A 26 27.24 15.56 -20.87
C PRO A 26 25.89 14.84 -20.77
N HIS A 27 25.67 13.82 -21.62
CA HIS A 27 24.42 13.07 -21.63
C HIS A 27 24.30 12.09 -20.43
N ALA A 28 25.43 11.70 -19.85
CA ALA A 28 25.48 10.92 -18.61
C ALA A 28 25.28 11.77 -17.35
N GLY A 29 25.36 13.10 -17.47
CA GLY A 29 25.23 14.05 -16.37
C GLY A 29 23.81 14.12 -15.78
N ALA A 30 23.69 14.71 -14.60
CA ALA A 30 22.40 14.84 -13.89
C ALA A 30 21.34 15.64 -14.68
N ASP A 31 21.80 16.58 -15.50
CA ASP A 31 21.01 17.39 -16.44
C ASP A 31 20.88 16.75 -17.83
N GLY A 32 21.42 15.54 -18.02
CA GLY A 32 21.36 14.73 -19.24
C GLY A 32 21.81 15.44 -20.52
N GLY A 33 22.49 16.58 -20.42
CA GLY A 33 22.99 17.37 -21.56
C GLY A 33 21.93 17.76 -22.59
N GLY A 34 20.64 17.84 -22.22
CA GLY A 34 19.55 18.08 -23.16
C GLY A 34 19.15 16.86 -24.02
N VAL A 35 19.79 15.71 -23.82
CA VAL A 35 19.60 14.47 -24.61
C VAL A 35 18.97 13.36 -23.78
N CYS A 36 19.46 13.15 -22.55
CA CYS A 36 18.90 12.20 -21.59
C CYS A 36 18.04 12.88 -20.51
N VAL A 37 17.39 13.98 -20.88
CA VAL A 37 16.44 14.70 -20.03
C VAL A 37 15.08 14.79 -20.68
N GLY A 38 14.10 14.31 -19.92
CA GLY A 38 12.72 14.56 -20.22
C GLY A 38 12.27 15.85 -19.61
N GLY A 39 11.50 16.60 -20.38
CA GLY A 39 10.52 17.47 -19.77
C GLY A 39 9.58 16.58 -18.97
N TRP A 40 9.82 16.46 -17.66
CA TRP A 40 8.78 16.01 -16.75
C TRP A 40 7.63 17.00 -16.91
N ALA A 41 6.67 16.66 -17.76
CA ALA A 41 5.40 17.36 -17.82
C ALA A 41 4.62 16.93 -16.59
N PHE A 42 4.99 17.51 -15.45
CA PHE A 42 4.09 17.48 -14.30
C PHE A 42 2.78 18.07 -14.77
N ARG A 43 1.70 17.30 -14.67
CA ARG A 43 0.38 17.81 -14.99
C ARG A 43 0.10 19.00 -14.07
N THR A 44 -0.12 20.17 -14.67
CA THR A 44 -0.47 21.41 -13.96
C THR A 44 -1.98 21.68 -13.99
N ASP A 45 -2.77 20.70 -14.44
CA ASP A 45 -4.22 20.74 -14.39
C ASP A 45 -4.68 21.02 -12.95
N ASP A 46 -5.82 21.67 -12.78
CA ASP A 46 -6.36 21.95 -11.45
C ASP A 46 -6.66 20.62 -10.74
N PRO A 47 -6.51 20.50 -9.41
CA PRO A 47 -6.90 19.27 -8.69
C PRO A 47 -8.32 18.79 -9.03
N GLY A 48 -9.25 19.70 -9.34
CA GLY A 48 -10.61 19.38 -9.79
C GLY A 48 -10.71 18.73 -11.18
N ASP A 49 -9.65 18.78 -11.99
CA ASP A 49 -9.57 18.11 -13.31
C ASP A 49 -9.17 16.63 -13.18
N TYR A 50 -8.84 16.16 -11.97
CA TYR A 50 -8.52 14.77 -11.70
C TYR A 50 -9.75 14.06 -11.12
N THR A 51 -10.04 12.88 -11.65
CA THR A 51 -10.99 11.96 -11.04
C THR A 51 -10.23 11.03 -10.10
N ARG A 52 -10.73 10.85 -8.89
CA ARG A 52 -10.25 9.78 -8.02
C ARG A 52 -10.60 8.44 -8.67
N VAL A 53 -9.65 7.52 -8.72
CA VAL A 53 -9.83 6.18 -9.31
C VAL A 53 -9.70 5.09 -8.25
N ASP A 54 -8.93 5.35 -7.20
CA ASP A 54 -8.72 4.42 -6.11
C ASP A 54 -8.39 5.14 -4.80
N ARG A 55 -8.65 4.46 -3.69
CA ARG A 55 -8.29 4.90 -2.33
C ARG A 55 -7.37 3.88 -1.70
N MET A 56 -6.25 4.36 -1.17
CA MET A 56 -5.15 3.52 -0.71
C MET A 56 -4.49 4.09 0.55
N GLY A 57 -5.30 4.71 1.42
CA GLY A 57 -4.85 5.11 2.77
C GLY A 57 -4.44 3.86 3.55
N MET A 58 -5.30 2.86 3.50
CA MET A 58 -5.27 1.56 4.14
C MET A 58 -5.42 0.48 3.06
N PRO A 59 -4.30 -0.11 2.59
CA PRO A 59 -4.28 -1.00 1.44
C PRO A 59 -5.27 -2.17 1.46
N ALA A 60 -5.61 -2.70 2.62
CA ALA A 60 -6.54 -3.82 2.75
C ALA A 60 -8.02 -3.41 2.52
N VAL A 61 -8.39 -2.14 2.71
CA VAL A 61 -9.80 -1.76 2.77
C VAL A 61 -10.42 -1.84 1.39
N ALA A 62 -9.88 -1.08 0.44
CA ALA A 62 -10.39 -1.04 -0.91
C ALA A 62 -10.15 -2.35 -1.68
N THR A 63 -9.20 -3.21 -1.24
CA THR A 63 -8.82 -4.44 -1.96
C THR A 63 -9.54 -5.69 -1.44
N ALA A 64 -9.75 -5.79 -0.13
CA ALA A 64 -10.29 -6.99 0.50
C ALA A 64 -11.60 -6.74 1.27
N LEU A 65 -11.79 -5.56 1.84
CA LEU A 65 -12.95 -5.25 2.69
C LEU A 65 -14.09 -4.53 1.92
N ILE A 66 -13.83 -4.15 0.68
CA ILE A 66 -14.77 -3.59 -0.29
C ILE A 66 -14.59 -4.38 -1.59
N ASN A 67 -15.39 -5.43 -1.79
CA ASN A 67 -15.21 -6.41 -2.87
C ASN A 67 -16.53 -6.75 -3.57
N ASP A 68 -17.53 -5.90 -3.41
CA ASP A 68 -18.86 -6.02 -4.00
C ASP A 68 -19.70 -7.25 -3.54
N LEU A 69 -19.33 -7.95 -2.46
CA LEU A 69 -20.15 -9.04 -1.91
C LEU A 69 -21.59 -8.58 -1.53
N ALA A 70 -21.77 -7.30 -1.22
CA ALA A 70 -23.05 -6.67 -0.92
C ALA A 70 -23.65 -5.81 -2.06
N GLY A 71 -22.99 -5.66 -3.22
CA GLY A 71 -23.42 -4.80 -4.35
C GLY A 71 -22.27 -4.06 -5.05
N THR A 72 -22.53 -3.21 -6.06
CA THR A 72 -21.52 -2.47 -6.88
C THR A 72 -20.88 -1.29 -6.15
N ASN A 73 -20.28 -1.52 -4.99
CA ASN A 73 -19.81 -0.45 -4.11
C ASN A 73 -18.33 -0.10 -4.28
N LYS A 74 -17.51 -0.93 -4.93
CA LYS A 74 -16.08 -0.65 -5.11
C LYS A 74 -15.82 0.67 -5.83
N ASN A 75 -16.56 0.96 -6.90
CA ASN A 75 -16.48 2.25 -7.59
C ASN A 75 -17.02 3.39 -6.70
N ALA A 76 -18.15 3.18 -6.02
CA ALA A 76 -18.72 4.19 -5.12
C ALA A 76 -17.79 4.53 -3.94
N TYR A 77 -17.11 3.52 -3.40
CA TYR A 77 -16.07 3.66 -2.39
C TYR A 77 -14.89 4.44 -2.96
N ASN A 78 -14.35 4.01 -4.11
CA ASN A 78 -13.24 4.70 -4.75
C ASN A 78 -13.58 6.16 -5.14
N ASP A 79 -14.84 6.45 -5.45
CA ASP A 79 -15.35 7.77 -5.78
C ASP A 79 -15.79 8.59 -4.54
N GLY A 80 -15.79 8.02 -3.33
CA GLY A 80 -16.27 8.66 -2.09
C GLY A 80 -15.17 9.32 -1.25
N ASP A 81 -15.53 10.33 -0.46
CA ASP A 81 -14.58 11.08 0.36
C ASP A 81 -14.31 10.42 1.72
N PRO A 82 -13.16 10.69 2.37
CA PRO A 82 -12.92 10.22 3.75
C PRO A 82 -14.01 10.62 4.75
N ALA A 83 -14.72 11.72 4.48
CA ALA A 83 -15.88 12.14 5.27
C ALA A 83 -17.05 11.15 5.18
N ASP A 84 -17.22 10.46 4.04
CA ASP A 84 -18.24 9.42 3.87
C ASP A 84 -17.91 8.18 4.68
N ASP A 85 -16.62 7.83 4.78
CA ASP A 85 -16.16 6.74 5.64
C ASP A 85 -16.47 7.05 7.11
N ALA A 86 -16.12 8.28 7.55
CA ALA A 86 -16.39 8.76 8.90
C ALA A 86 -17.90 8.86 9.21
N ALA A 87 -18.72 9.14 8.19
CA ALA A 87 -20.19 9.10 8.29
C ALA A 87 -20.76 7.67 8.31
N GLY A 88 -19.92 6.65 8.07
CA GLY A 88 -20.30 5.25 8.10
C GLY A 88 -20.95 4.75 6.81
N THR A 89 -20.84 5.48 5.69
CA THR A 89 -21.48 5.12 4.41
C THR A 89 -21.13 3.71 3.95
N PHE A 90 -19.88 3.28 4.15
CA PHE A 90 -19.37 1.97 3.73
C PHE A 90 -19.27 0.94 4.87
N VAL A 91 -19.60 1.32 6.11
CA VAL A 91 -19.54 0.40 7.28
C VAL A 91 -20.33 -0.89 7.06
N PRO A 92 -21.57 -0.86 6.52
CA PRO A 92 -22.31 -2.11 6.31
C PRO A 92 -21.58 -3.13 5.41
N GLU A 93 -20.86 -2.66 4.39
CA GLU A 93 -20.10 -3.53 3.51
C GLU A 93 -18.81 -4.03 4.16
N LEU A 94 -18.10 -3.15 4.89
CA LEU A 94 -16.93 -3.56 5.67
C LEU A 94 -17.29 -4.68 6.64
N VAL A 95 -18.40 -4.53 7.37
CA VAL A 95 -18.92 -5.56 8.30
C VAL A 95 -19.27 -6.84 7.55
N ALA A 96 -20.00 -6.75 6.44
CA ALA A 96 -20.38 -7.93 5.65
C ALA A 96 -19.15 -8.69 5.13
N ASN A 97 -18.08 -7.98 4.75
CA ASN A 97 -16.84 -8.59 4.30
C ASN A 97 -16.03 -9.21 5.42
N ILE A 98 -15.94 -8.55 6.57
CA ILE A 98 -15.34 -9.13 7.77
C ILE A 98 -16.09 -10.41 8.15
N ASP A 99 -17.43 -10.39 8.14
CA ASP A 99 -18.25 -11.58 8.42
C ASP A 99 -18.03 -12.70 7.40
N GLY A 100 -17.89 -12.36 6.12
CA GLY A 100 -17.54 -13.31 5.07
C GLY A 100 -16.18 -13.95 5.29
N LEU A 101 -15.18 -13.19 5.74
CA LEU A 101 -13.86 -13.70 6.10
C LEU A 101 -13.93 -14.62 7.32
N HIS A 102 -14.65 -14.24 8.37
CA HIS A 102 -14.86 -15.11 9.54
C HIS A 102 -15.55 -16.43 9.18
N ALA A 103 -16.60 -16.35 8.38
CA ALA A 103 -17.30 -17.55 7.91
C ALA A 103 -16.40 -18.48 7.08
N ALA A 104 -15.40 -17.93 6.40
CA ALA A 104 -14.48 -18.68 5.56
C ALA A 104 -13.21 -19.17 6.27
N LEU A 105 -12.76 -18.49 7.34
CA LEU A 105 -11.42 -18.69 7.91
C LEU A 105 -11.41 -19.02 9.40
N ASP A 106 -12.52 -18.87 10.14
CA ASP A 106 -12.49 -19.07 11.59
C ASP A 106 -12.10 -20.50 12.00
N ASP A 107 -12.55 -21.51 11.24
CA ASP A 107 -12.18 -22.90 11.49
C ASP A 107 -10.70 -23.18 11.22
N ASP A 108 -10.14 -22.57 10.17
CA ASP A 108 -8.70 -22.60 9.87
C ASP A 108 -7.89 -21.91 10.99
N LEU A 109 -8.31 -20.72 11.42
CA LEU A 109 -7.65 -19.97 12.50
C LEU A 109 -7.67 -20.76 13.82
N LEU A 110 -8.81 -21.35 14.17
CA LEU A 110 -8.92 -22.24 15.33
C LEU A 110 -8.04 -23.49 15.18
N GLY A 111 -7.95 -24.05 13.97
CA GLY A 111 -7.05 -25.16 13.65
C GLY A 111 -5.56 -24.82 13.85
N LEU A 112 -5.19 -23.55 13.66
CA LEU A 112 -3.86 -23.01 13.95
C LEU A 112 -3.65 -22.64 15.42
N GLY A 113 -4.66 -22.82 16.28
CA GLY A 113 -4.60 -22.47 17.70
C GLY A 113 -4.71 -20.97 17.98
N LEU A 114 -5.18 -20.20 16.99
CA LEU A 114 -5.48 -18.78 17.14
C LEU A 114 -6.92 -18.59 17.59
N VAL A 115 -7.21 -17.42 18.17
CA VAL A 115 -8.54 -17.05 18.64
C VAL A 115 -9.11 -15.96 17.73
N PRO A 116 -10.09 -16.28 16.86
CA PRO A 116 -10.78 -15.25 16.09
C PRO A 116 -11.54 -14.30 17.01
N CYS A 117 -11.58 -13.02 16.64
CA CYS A 117 -12.52 -12.10 17.26
C CYS A 117 -13.95 -12.38 16.74
N THR A 118 -14.96 -11.83 17.40
CA THR A 118 -16.35 -11.97 16.96
C THR A 118 -16.70 -10.98 15.83
N GLY A 119 -17.24 -11.50 14.73
CA GLY A 119 -17.82 -10.71 13.64
C GLY A 119 -19.18 -10.08 13.99
N GLY A 120 -19.78 -9.42 13.00
CA GLY A 120 -21.06 -8.74 13.03
C GLY A 120 -20.92 -7.25 13.34
N ALA A 121 -21.95 -6.46 13.03
CA ALA A 121 -21.94 -5.00 13.22
C ALA A 121 -21.71 -4.53 14.67
N GLY A 122 -21.86 -5.43 15.66
CA GLY A 122 -21.53 -5.20 17.07
C GLY A 122 -20.47 -6.15 17.63
N GLY A 123 -19.79 -6.90 16.77
CA GLY A 123 -18.73 -7.82 17.13
C GLY A 123 -17.46 -7.09 17.55
N SER A 124 -16.61 -7.80 18.31
CA SER A 124 -15.32 -7.27 18.77
C SER A 124 -14.38 -6.91 17.63
N CYS A 125 -14.46 -7.58 16.47
CA CYS A 125 -13.60 -7.27 15.32
C CYS A 125 -13.85 -5.88 14.74
N VAL A 126 -15.12 -5.49 14.63
CA VAL A 126 -15.49 -4.16 14.12
C VAL A 126 -15.06 -3.09 15.10
N ALA A 127 -15.29 -3.29 16.40
CA ALA A 127 -14.87 -2.34 17.43
C ALA A 127 -13.34 -2.18 17.50
N GLN A 128 -12.60 -3.28 17.32
CA GLN A 128 -11.13 -3.30 17.33
C GLN A 128 -10.52 -2.72 16.05
N GLY A 129 -11.08 -3.05 14.89
CA GLY A 129 -10.54 -2.68 13.59
C GLY A 129 -10.97 -1.30 13.09
N ALA A 130 -12.16 -0.80 13.47
CA ALA A 130 -12.66 0.48 12.98
C ALA A 130 -11.68 1.66 13.18
N PRO A 131 -11.00 1.82 14.33
CA PRO A 131 -10.01 2.90 14.51
C PRO A 131 -8.83 2.84 13.52
N LEU A 132 -8.53 1.67 12.96
CA LEU A 132 -7.45 1.47 12.00
C LEU A 132 -7.92 1.69 10.55
N ILE A 133 -9.13 1.27 10.21
CA ILE A 133 -9.61 1.23 8.81
C ILE A 133 -10.64 2.32 8.47
N ILE A 134 -11.11 3.11 9.44
CA ILE A 134 -12.10 4.18 9.25
C ILE A 134 -11.63 5.49 9.91
N PRO A 135 -11.53 6.60 9.15
CA PRO A 135 -11.66 6.69 7.69
C PRO A 135 -10.45 6.09 6.96
N ASP A 136 -10.57 5.80 5.66
CA ASP A 136 -9.46 5.29 4.85
C ASP A 136 -8.43 6.40 4.56
N THR A 137 -7.63 6.71 5.58
CA THR A 137 -6.64 7.78 5.55
C THR A 137 -5.33 7.31 6.19
N LEU A 138 -4.22 7.82 5.66
CA LEU A 138 -2.92 7.62 6.27
C LEU A 138 -2.67 8.72 7.31
N THR A 139 -2.75 8.38 8.59
CA THR A 139 -2.52 9.36 9.68
C THR A 139 -1.04 9.43 10.03
N ILE A 140 -0.53 10.65 10.22
CA ILE A 140 0.87 10.90 10.58
C ILE A 140 0.93 11.80 11.83
N ASP A 141 1.51 11.27 12.89
CA ASP A 141 2.06 11.99 14.03
C ASP A 141 3.56 12.22 13.82
N THR A 142 3.92 13.47 13.53
CA THR A 142 5.31 13.89 13.30
C THR A 142 6.19 13.85 14.56
N SER A 143 5.62 13.59 15.74
CA SER A 143 6.35 13.41 16.99
C SER A 143 6.70 11.95 17.29
N ALA A 144 6.12 11.00 16.54
CA ALA A 144 6.35 9.57 16.69
C ALA A 144 7.24 9.02 15.54
N PRO A 145 7.94 7.88 15.75
CA PRO A 145 8.66 7.21 14.68
C PRO A 145 7.74 6.87 13.50
N ALA A 146 8.25 7.00 12.28
CA ALA A 146 7.52 6.59 11.07
C ALA A 146 7.40 5.07 11.00
N GLY A 147 6.26 4.59 10.52
CA GLY A 147 5.96 3.17 10.37
C GLY A 147 4.51 2.88 10.72
N PHE A 148 3.93 1.87 10.11
CA PHE A 148 2.52 1.54 10.25
C PHE A 148 2.14 1.28 11.72
N PRO A 149 1.09 1.93 12.26
CA PRO A 149 0.07 2.75 11.57
C PRO A 149 0.38 4.26 11.49
N ASN A 150 1.50 4.74 12.02
CA ASN A 150 1.97 6.13 11.89
C ASN A 150 2.61 6.39 10.52
N GLY A 151 1.77 6.49 9.50
CA GLY A 151 2.20 6.40 8.11
C GLY A 151 2.41 4.94 7.70
N ARG A 152 3.26 4.74 6.69
CA ARG A 152 3.80 3.42 6.34
C ARG A 152 5.14 3.60 5.65
N THR A 153 6.11 2.77 6.00
CA THR A 153 7.37 2.64 5.29
C THR A 153 7.27 1.51 4.26
N LEU A 154 8.20 1.47 3.30
CA LEU A 154 8.24 0.43 2.27
C LEU A 154 8.22 -1.02 2.81
N PRO A 155 8.94 -1.36 3.91
CA PRO A 155 8.92 -2.72 4.44
C PRO A 155 7.74 -3.06 5.35
N ASP A 156 6.82 -2.13 5.64
CA ASP A 156 5.75 -2.41 6.61
C ASP A 156 4.78 -3.48 6.08
N PRO A 157 4.50 -4.54 6.85
CA PRO A 157 3.60 -5.63 6.45
C PRO A 157 2.12 -5.25 6.65
N VAL A 158 1.69 -4.19 5.96
CA VAL A 158 0.39 -3.52 6.23
C VAL A 158 -0.81 -4.46 6.09
N ILE A 159 -0.80 -5.36 5.11
CA ILE A 159 -1.88 -6.34 4.91
C ILE A 159 -1.94 -7.34 6.06
N ASP A 160 -0.81 -7.92 6.46
CA ASP A 160 -0.75 -8.88 7.56
C ASP A 160 -1.26 -8.27 8.87
N VAL A 161 -0.80 -7.05 9.16
CA VAL A 161 -1.19 -6.35 10.39
C VAL A 161 -2.68 -5.99 10.36
N THR A 162 -3.16 -5.47 9.24
CA THR A 162 -4.58 -5.10 9.13
C THR A 162 -5.48 -6.33 9.24
N LEU A 163 -5.11 -7.45 8.60
CA LEU A 163 -5.90 -8.68 8.69
C LEU A 163 -5.91 -9.27 10.10
N ALA A 164 -4.77 -9.24 10.80
CA ALA A 164 -4.70 -9.65 12.20
C ALA A 164 -5.64 -8.79 13.07
N VAL A 165 -5.64 -7.48 12.86
CA VAL A 165 -6.50 -6.54 13.59
C VAL A 165 -7.99 -6.74 13.30
N VAL A 166 -8.39 -7.19 12.12
CA VAL A 166 -9.82 -7.38 11.79
C VAL A 166 -10.32 -8.83 11.95
N LEU A 167 -9.43 -9.81 12.16
CA LEU A 167 -9.83 -11.23 12.32
C LEU A 167 -9.49 -11.84 13.68
N LEU A 168 -8.46 -11.37 14.39
CA LEU A 168 -8.02 -11.97 15.65
C LEU A 168 -8.54 -11.20 16.87
N ASP A 169 -8.83 -11.92 17.95
CA ASP A 169 -9.05 -11.32 19.27
C ASP A 169 -7.71 -10.89 19.86
N LEU A 170 -7.30 -9.63 19.71
CA LEU A 170 -5.99 -9.18 20.21
C LEU A 170 -5.90 -9.12 21.74
N SER A 171 -7.00 -9.39 22.45
CA SER A 171 -6.99 -9.56 23.90
C SER A 171 -6.67 -11.00 24.34
N ALA A 172 -6.74 -11.96 23.41
CA ALA A 172 -6.38 -13.35 23.69
C ALA A 172 -4.86 -13.51 23.86
N PRO A 173 -4.41 -14.37 24.79
CA PRO A 173 -2.98 -14.56 25.05
C PRO A 173 -2.28 -15.23 23.86
N GLY A 174 -1.07 -14.76 23.53
CA GLY A 174 -0.22 -15.41 22.53
C GLY A 174 -0.45 -14.94 21.08
N GLN A 175 -1.30 -13.93 20.88
CA GLN A 175 -1.52 -13.28 19.59
C GLN A 175 -1.55 -11.77 19.75
N ASP A 176 -1.08 -11.06 18.74
CA ASP A 176 -1.13 -9.60 18.62
C ASP A 176 -1.31 -9.17 17.15
N ALA A 177 -1.28 -7.86 16.90
CA ALA A 177 -1.45 -7.28 15.57
C ALA A 177 -0.38 -7.74 14.56
N THR A 178 0.70 -8.40 14.98
CA THR A 178 1.77 -8.92 14.12
C THR A 178 1.72 -10.43 13.92
N THR A 179 0.73 -11.13 14.49
CA THR A 179 0.60 -12.60 14.45
C THR A 179 0.69 -13.18 13.04
N PHE A 180 0.17 -12.47 12.03
CA PHE A 180 0.17 -12.92 10.65
C PHE A 180 1.44 -12.55 9.85
N VAL A 181 2.32 -11.71 10.41
CA VAL A 181 3.52 -11.23 9.72
C VAL A 181 4.47 -12.41 9.46
N GLY A 182 4.78 -12.64 8.19
CA GLY A 182 5.62 -13.77 7.77
C GLY A 182 4.92 -15.14 7.83
N VAL A 183 3.61 -15.17 8.14
CA VAL A 183 2.76 -16.36 8.08
C VAL A 183 1.93 -16.36 6.80
N LEU A 184 1.26 -15.24 6.49
CA LEU A 184 0.39 -15.11 5.32
C LEU A 184 1.14 -14.66 4.07
N ASN A 185 1.96 -13.62 4.22
CA ASN A 185 2.77 -13.06 3.15
C ASN A 185 4.27 -13.32 3.37
N PRO A 186 5.10 -13.30 2.31
CA PRO A 186 6.54 -13.33 2.44
C PRO A 186 7.04 -12.23 3.39
N ALA A 187 7.96 -12.56 4.29
CA ALA A 187 8.46 -11.63 5.30
C ALA A 187 9.28 -10.45 4.73
N ALA A 188 9.65 -10.49 3.45
CA ALA A 188 10.37 -9.44 2.77
C ALA A 188 10.16 -9.52 1.25
N ASN A 189 10.47 -8.42 0.56
CA ASN A 189 10.59 -8.42 -0.89
C ASN A 189 11.68 -9.37 -1.37
N ASP A 190 11.50 -9.87 -2.58
CA ASP A 190 12.44 -10.70 -3.32
C ASP A 190 13.76 -9.97 -3.64
N ALA A 191 13.69 -8.65 -3.80
CA ALA A 191 14.84 -7.76 -3.88
C ALA A 191 14.84 -6.73 -2.73
N ALA A 192 16.03 -6.47 -2.19
CA ALA A 192 16.19 -5.47 -1.13
C ALA A 192 15.85 -4.06 -1.63
N PHE A 193 15.22 -3.25 -0.77
CA PHE A 193 15.09 -1.82 -1.00
C PHE A 193 16.47 -1.14 -1.04
N LEU A 194 16.57 -0.09 -1.85
CA LEU A 194 17.75 0.75 -1.94
C LEU A 194 17.75 1.77 -0.79
N ASP A 195 18.93 2.16 -0.33
CA ASP A 195 19.11 3.22 0.67
C ASP A 195 18.97 4.63 0.10
N THR A 196 18.88 4.73 -1.23
CA THR A 196 18.81 5.98 -2.00
C THR A 196 17.74 5.87 -3.08
N PHE A 197 17.19 7.02 -3.47
CA PHE A 197 16.17 7.10 -4.52
C PHE A 197 16.66 6.39 -5.81
N PRO A 198 15.85 5.50 -6.42
CA PRO A 198 14.39 5.37 -6.30
C PRO A 198 13.85 4.48 -5.16
N TYR A 199 14.68 4.03 -4.21
CA TYR A 199 14.34 3.17 -3.05
C TYR A 199 13.78 1.77 -3.39
N LEU A 200 13.14 1.59 -4.54
CA LEU A 200 12.68 0.31 -5.09
C LEU A 200 13.75 -0.30 -6.01
N ALA A 201 13.81 -1.64 -6.03
CA ALA A 201 14.63 -2.37 -6.97
C ALA A 201 14.15 -2.19 -8.42
N ALA A 202 15.00 -2.56 -9.39
CA ALA A 202 14.59 -2.58 -10.80
C ALA A 202 13.41 -3.55 -10.99
N PRO A 203 12.42 -3.22 -11.84
CA PRO A 203 11.30 -4.11 -12.10
C PRO A 203 11.80 -5.42 -12.73
N HIS A 204 11.06 -6.51 -12.51
CA HIS A 204 11.31 -7.77 -13.18
C HIS A 204 11.27 -7.60 -14.70
N ALA A 205 12.21 -8.24 -15.40
CA ALA A 205 12.14 -8.36 -16.84
C ALA A 205 10.91 -9.19 -17.23
N PRO A 206 10.19 -8.80 -18.30
CA PRO A 206 9.04 -9.55 -18.82
C PRO A 206 9.42 -10.94 -19.34
#